data_AF-A0A7S3M1I8-F1
#
_entry.id   AF-A0A7S3M1I8-F1
#
_cell.length_a   1.000
_cell.length_b   1.000
_cell.length_c   1.000
_cell.angle_alpha   90.00
_cell.angle_beta   90.00
_cell.angle_gamma   90.00
#
_symmetry.space_group_name_H-M   'P 1'
#
loop_
_entity.id
_entity.type
_entity.pdbx_description
1 polymer ?
#
loop_
_entity_poly.entity_id
_entity_poly.type
_entity_poly.pdbx_seq_one_letter_code
_entity_poly.pdbx_strand_id
1 'polypeptide(L)'
;YIAQSGADTLCFAHLCEVWSRERKMGIDIEAGGRVKSKARTSKSDNPYIRLLCKLYKFLSRRTDSKFNKVILKRLNMTRKSKPPLSLQKLAKLMAGKDGKIAVVVGPVTDDKRLYEVPKLSVCALRFTETARASILKAGGECLTFDKLAMRSPLGKGTVLLRGPVKARQAERHFGRAPGVPHSTTAPHVRAKGRKFEKARGKRSSRGYKA
;
A
#
# COMPACT_ATOMS: atom_id res chain seq x y z
N TYR A 1 89.11 -23.94 -7.25
CA TYR A 1 88.90 -22.66 -7.95
C TYR A 1 88.01 -21.78 -7.11
N ILE A 2 88.58 -20.67 -6.67
CA ILE A 2 88.01 -19.57 -5.89
C ILE A 2 87.07 -18.77 -6.81
N ALA A 3 85.94 -18.28 -6.31
CA ALA A 3 85.60 -16.85 -6.32
C ALA A 3 84.09 -16.57 -6.16
N GLN A 4 83.82 -15.62 -5.28
CA GLN A 4 82.58 -14.85 -5.09
C GLN A 4 82.38 -13.83 -6.23
N SER A 5 81.31 -13.03 -6.10
CA SER A 5 80.96 -11.76 -6.77
C SER A 5 80.11 -11.89 -8.04
N GLY A 6 79.11 -11.05 -8.29
CA GLY A 6 78.69 -9.83 -7.59
C GLY A 6 77.41 -9.26 -8.22
N ALA A 7 76.92 -8.18 -7.62
CA ALA A 7 75.81 -7.35 -8.10
C ALA A 7 76.01 -6.88 -9.56
N ASP A 8 74.91 -6.60 -10.26
CA ASP A 8 74.64 -5.21 -10.69
C ASP A 8 73.34 -5.06 -11.50
N THR A 9 72.61 -4.04 -11.08
CA THR A 9 71.45 -3.40 -11.70
C THR A 9 71.76 -2.81 -13.07
N LEU A 10 70.98 -3.15 -14.10
CA LEU A 10 70.72 -2.23 -15.22
C LEU A 10 69.26 -2.35 -15.69
N CYS A 11 68.49 -1.33 -15.27
CA CYS A 11 67.30 -0.88 -15.94
C CYS A 11 67.70 -0.33 -17.31
N PHE A 12 67.19 -0.88 -18.41
CA PHE A 12 67.09 -0.14 -19.66
C PHE A 12 65.78 -0.51 -20.36
N ALA A 13 64.90 0.48 -20.40
CA ALA A 13 63.63 0.49 -21.09
C ALA A 13 63.76 0.10 -22.55
N HIS A 14 62.84 -0.73 -23.06
CA HIS A 14 61.86 -0.36 -24.06
C HIS A 14 61.10 -1.62 -24.52
N LEU A 15 59.82 -1.44 -24.87
CA LEU A 15 58.99 -2.40 -25.62
C LEU A 15 58.47 -3.62 -24.86
N CYS A 16 57.54 -3.39 -23.94
CA CYS A 16 56.25 -4.09 -23.99
C CYS A 16 55.21 -3.42 -23.08
N GLU A 17 54.89 -2.13 -23.34
CA GLU A 17 53.59 -1.58 -22.93
C GLU A 17 52.49 -2.20 -23.82
N VAL A 18 52.31 -3.51 -23.70
CA VAL A 18 51.22 -4.22 -24.35
C VAL A 18 50.15 -4.44 -23.28
N TRP A 19 49.18 -3.53 -23.34
CA TRP A 19 47.78 -3.79 -23.04
C TRP A 19 47.39 -3.94 -21.57
N SER A 20 47.03 -2.80 -20.98
CA SER A 20 45.68 -2.70 -20.45
C SER A 20 45.21 -1.25 -20.48
N ARG A 21 44.91 -0.76 -21.70
CA ARG A 21 43.85 0.24 -21.83
C ARG A 21 42.59 -0.48 -21.37
N GLU A 22 42.28 -0.33 -20.10
CA GLU A 22 41.01 -0.75 -19.50
C GLU A 22 39.91 -0.05 -20.31
N ARG A 23 39.41 -0.72 -21.35
CA ARG A 23 38.29 -0.23 -22.14
C ARG A 23 37.14 -0.14 -21.16
N LYS A 24 36.82 1.07 -20.71
CA LYS A 24 35.49 1.38 -20.17
C LYS A 24 34.50 1.26 -21.33
N MET A 25 34.21 0.03 -21.75
CA MET A 25 33.04 -0.24 -22.58
C MET A 25 31.83 0.23 -21.78
N GLY A 26 31.00 1.07 -22.38
CA GLY A 26 29.77 1.52 -21.75
C GLY A 26 28.96 0.30 -21.31
N ILE A 27 28.50 0.29 -20.06
CA ILE A 27 27.61 -0.77 -19.58
C ILE A 27 26.28 -0.55 -20.29
N ASP A 28 25.89 -1.49 -21.15
CA ASP A 28 24.57 -1.49 -21.75
C ASP A 28 23.53 -1.76 -20.65
N ILE A 29 22.76 -0.73 -20.31
CA ILE A 29 21.72 -0.79 -19.29
C ILE A 29 20.36 -0.79 -19.96
N GLU A 30 19.47 -1.69 -19.52
CA GLU A 30 18.08 -1.68 -19.97
C GLU A 30 17.45 -0.29 -19.79
N ALA A 31 16.83 0.22 -20.86
CA ALA A 31 16.17 1.53 -20.86
C ALA A 31 15.12 1.61 -19.74
N GLY A 32 15.35 2.52 -18.79
CA GLY A 32 14.51 2.70 -17.58
C GLY A 32 15.29 2.66 -16.27
N GLY A 33 16.47 2.03 -16.25
CA GLY A 33 17.45 2.10 -15.16
C GLY A 33 16.91 1.84 -13.75
N ARG A 34 17.68 2.27 -12.73
CA ARG A 34 17.33 2.19 -11.29
C ARG A 34 16.32 3.23 -10.83
N VAL A 35 15.47 3.77 -11.71
CA VAL A 35 14.48 4.78 -11.32
C VAL A 35 13.38 4.11 -10.50
N LYS A 36 13.58 4.05 -9.18
CA LYS A 36 12.54 3.61 -8.24
C LYS A 36 11.37 4.58 -8.35
N SER A 37 10.25 4.09 -8.87
CA SER A 37 9.01 4.86 -9.04
C SER A 37 8.73 5.79 -7.84
N LYS A 38 8.41 7.05 -8.17
CA LYS A 38 8.31 8.22 -7.27
C LYS A 38 7.82 7.89 -5.85
N ALA A 39 8.60 8.29 -4.84
CA ALA A 39 8.13 8.33 -3.46
C ALA A 39 6.86 9.18 -3.37
N ARG A 40 5.73 8.57 -2.99
CA ARG A 40 4.47 9.31 -2.87
C ARG A 40 4.51 10.20 -1.65
N THR A 41 4.46 11.50 -1.88
CA THR A 41 4.19 12.52 -0.86
C THR A 41 2.68 12.80 -0.80
N SER A 42 2.19 13.19 0.38
CA SER A 42 0.80 13.62 0.52
C SER A 42 0.54 14.90 -0.28
N LYS A 43 -0.38 14.85 -1.24
CA LYS A 43 -0.85 16.03 -2.01
C LYS A 43 -1.90 16.87 -1.27
N SER A 44 -2.11 16.64 0.02
CA SER A 44 -3.19 17.28 0.78
C SER A 44 -2.69 18.52 1.50
N ASP A 45 -3.43 19.61 1.40
CA ASP A 45 -3.10 20.88 2.08
C ASP A 45 -3.57 20.93 3.55
N ASN A 46 -4.31 19.91 4.02
CA ASN A 46 -4.80 19.85 5.39
C ASN A 46 -3.62 19.80 6.39
N PRO A 47 -3.52 20.77 7.32
CA PRO A 47 -2.38 20.88 8.23
C PRO A 47 -2.25 19.67 9.16
N TYR A 48 -3.36 19.10 9.66
CA TYR A 48 -3.36 17.96 10.56
C TYR A 48 -2.78 16.70 9.91
N ILE A 49 -3.12 16.45 8.65
CA ILE A 49 -2.58 15.30 7.91
C ILE A 49 -1.08 15.50 7.66
N ARG A 50 -0.65 16.73 7.35
CA ARG A 50 0.78 17.05 7.17
C ARG A 50 1.56 16.86 8.47
N LEU A 51 1.01 17.25 9.62
CA LEU A 51 1.60 17.04 10.94
C LEU A 51 1.72 15.55 11.26
N LEU A 52 0.66 14.76 11.04
CA LEU A 52 0.71 13.31 11.20
C LEU A 52 1.76 12.65 10.29
N CYS A 53 1.87 13.09 9.03
CA CYS A 53 2.92 12.61 8.13
C CYS A 53 4.32 12.97 8.64
N LYS A 54 4.53 14.17 9.20
CA LYS A 54 5.82 14.57 9.81
C LYS A 54 6.15 13.70 11.03
N LEU A 55 5.18 13.46 11.91
CA LEU A 55 5.33 12.60 13.09
C LEU A 55 5.70 11.16 12.70
N TYR A 56 4.94 10.53 11.81
CA TYR A 56 5.24 9.16 11.38
C TYR A 56 6.49 9.08 10.48
N LYS A 57 6.88 10.16 9.80
CA LYS A 57 8.19 10.24 9.13
C LYS A 57 9.33 10.22 10.13
N PHE A 58 9.23 10.99 11.21
CA PHE A 58 10.20 10.97 12.30
C PHE A 58 10.28 9.58 12.93
N LEU A 59 9.15 9.00 13.34
CA LEU A 59 9.10 7.66 13.93
C LEU A 59 9.66 6.60 12.99
N SER A 60 9.31 6.62 11.70
CA SER A 60 9.80 5.63 10.73
C SER A 60 11.31 5.70 10.46
N ARG A 61 11.93 6.86 10.73
CA ARG A 61 13.36 7.09 10.54
C ARG A 61 14.16 6.77 11.80
N ARG A 62 13.60 7.04 12.98
CA ARG A 62 14.26 6.81 14.27
C ARG A 62 13.98 5.43 14.88
N THR A 63 12.94 4.75 14.42
CA THR A 63 12.59 3.39 14.86
C THR A 63 12.68 2.41 13.70
N ASP A 64 13.12 1.18 13.97
CA ASP A 64 13.24 0.12 12.96
C ASP A 64 11.93 -0.65 12.70
N SER A 65 10.82 -0.20 13.28
CA SER A 65 9.53 -0.88 13.12
C SER A 65 8.99 -0.79 11.69
N LYS A 66 8.70 -1.95 11.08
CA LYS A 66 8.05 -2.02 9.77
C LYS A 66 6.65 -1.38 9.80
N PHE A 67 5.98 -1.40 10.94
CA PHE A 67 4.67 -0.81 11.16
C PHE A 67 4.63 0.69 10.82
N ASN A 68 5.57 1.48 11.37
CA ASN A 68 5.62 2.93 11.14
C ASN A 68 5.89 3.27 9.67
N LYS A 69 6.75 2.49 8.98
CA LYS A 69 6.99 2.62 7.54
C LYS A 69 5.70 2.39 6.74
N VAL A 70 4.89 1.40 7.12
CA VAL A 70 3.60 1.12 6.47
C VAL A 70 2.57 2.22 6.74
N ILE A 71 2.47 2.73 7.97
CA ILE A 71 1.54 3.84 8.29
C ILE A 71 1.90 5.09 7.46
N LEU A 72 3.17 5.50 7.46
CA LEU A 72 3.63 6.64 6.67
C LEU A 72 3.26 6.48 5.19
N LYS A 73 3.51 5.29 4.62
CA LYS A 73 3.13 4.98 3.24
C LYS A 73 1.62 5.12 3.02
N ARG A 74 0.80 4.64 3.96
CA ARG A 74 -0.67 4.68 3.88
C ARG A 74 -1.23 6.09 4.07
N LEU A 75 -0.65 6.92 4.94
CA LEU A 75 -1.04 8.32 5.12
C LEU A 75 -0.88 9.11 3.82
N ASN A 76 0.25 8.92 3.13
CA ASN A 76 0.55 9.52 1.82
C ASN A 76 -0.27 8.97 0.65
N MET A 77 -1.10 7.93 0.86
CA MET A 77 -1.97 7.44 -0.20
C MET A 77 -3.13 8.40 -0.48
N THR A 78 -3.67 8.31 -1.70
CA THR A 78 -4.88 9.03 -2.11
C THR A 78 -6.13 8.49 -1.41
N ARG A 79 -7.22 9.26 -1.43
CA ARG A 79 -8.53 8.85 -0.86
C ARG A 79 -9.03 7.52 -1.43
N LYS A 80 -8.87 7.29 -2.74
CA LYS A 80 -9.20 6.00 -3.39
C LYS A 80 -8.53 4.81 -2.69
N SER A 81 -7.30 4.98 -2.24
CA SER A 81 -6.53 3.89 -1.60
C SER A 81 -6.77 3.76 -0.10
N LYS A 82 -7.55 4.68 0.50
CA LYS A 82 -8.00 4.71 1.90
C LYS A 82 -9.52 4.50 1.97
N PRO A 83 -10.04 3.33 1.56
CA PRO A 83 -11.48 3.05 1.58
C PRO A 83 -12.01 3.00 3.02
N PRO A 84 -13.30 3.31 3.22
CA PRO A 84 -13.97 3.13 4.51
C PRO A 84 -13.94 1.66 4.94
N LEU A 85 -13.91 1.44 6.26
CA LEU A 85 -14.04 0.12 6.87
C LEU A 85 -15.24 0.12 7.82
N SER A 86 -16.16 -0.83 7.62
CA SER A 86 -17.39 -0.95 8.43
C SER A 86 -17.13 -1.66 9.75
N LEU A 87 -17.92 -1.34 10.79
CA LEU A 87 -17.82 -1.99 12.10
C LEU A 87 -18.00 -3.50 12.03
N GLN A 88 -18.95 -4.00 11.23
CA GLN A 88 -19.14 -5.46 11.05
C GLN A 88 -17.87 -6.14 10.53
N LYS A 89 -17.17 -5.51 9.57
CA LYS A 89 -15.94 -6.07 9.02
C LYS A 89 -14.78 -5.95 10.02
N LEU A 90 -14.78 -4.90 10.84
CA LEU A 90 -13.82 -4.70 11.90
C LEU A 90 -13.96 -5.80 12.96
N ALA A 91 -15.18 -6.04 13.46
CA ALA A 91 -15.49 -7.11 14.40
C ALA A 91 -15.04 -8.48 13.88
N LYS A 92 -15.36 -8.81 12.63
CA LYS A 92 -14.93 -10.08 11.99
C LYS A 92 -13.41 -10.23 11.91
N LEU A 93 -12.66 -9.15 11.64
CA LEU A 93 -11.20 -9.20 11.52
C LEU A 93 -10.48 -9.22 12.87
N MET A 94 -11.16 -8.78 13.92
CA MET A 94 -10.70 -8.75 15.30
C MET A 94 -11.14 -9.97 16.12
N ALA A 95 -12.03 -10.81 15.59
CA ALA A 95 -12.35 -12.09 16.20
C ALA A 95 -11.06 -12.91 16.45
N GLY A 96 -10.85 -13.35 17.69
CA GLY A 96 -9.65 -14.07 18.13
C GLY A 96 -8.40 -13.19 18.34
N LYS A 97 -8.55 -11.86 18.38
CA LYS A 97 -7.45 -10.90 18.61
C LYS A 97 -7.80 -9.91 19.71
N ASP A 98 -8.26 -10.45 20.82
CA ASP A 98 -8.72 -9.66 21.95
C ASP A 98 -7.56 -8.89 22.60
N GLY A 99 -7.87 -7.71 23.15
CA GLY A 99 -6.88 -6.81 23.77
C GLY A 99 -5.97 -6.05 22.79
N LYS A 100 -6.03 -6.33 21.48
CA LYS A 100 -5.23 -5.60 20.48
C LYS A 100 -5.97 -4.38 19.94
N ILE A 101 -5.21 -3.34 19.57
CA ILE A 101 -5.75 -2.12 18.98
C ILE A 101 -5.92 -2.31 17.47
N ALA A 102 -7.14 -2.13 16.96
CA ALA A 102 -7.41 -2.17 15.53
C ALA A 102 -7.02 -0.82 14.88
N VAL A 103 -6.07 -0.83 13.95
CA VAL A 103 -5.55 0.39 13.32
C VAL A 103 -6.00 0.46 11.87
N VAL A 104 -6.77 1.51 11.53
CA VAL A 104 -7.32 1.75 10.19
C VAL A 104 -6.83 3.11 9.67
N VAL A 105 -6.00 3.10 8.63
CA VAL A 105 -5.61 4.34 7.95
C VAL A 105 -6.70 4.73 6.93
N GLY A 106 -7.82 5.21 7.44
CA GLY A 106 -9.02 5.55 6.68
C GLY A 106 -10.20 5.91 7.58
N PRO A 107 -11.38 6.16 7.00
CA PRO A 107 -12.60 6.38 7.76
C PRO A 107 -13.19 5.04 8.26
N VAL A 108 -13.75 5.06 9.47
CA VAL A 108 -14.55 3.95 10.02
C VAL A 108 -16.01 4.34 10.00
N THR A 109 -16.85 3.47 9.45
CA THR A 109 -18.29 3.70 9.27
C THR A 109 -19.11 2.70 10.07
N ASP A 110 -20.26 3.14 10.53
CA ASP A 110 -21.23 2.30 11.23
C ASP A 110 -21.88 1.28 10.29
N ASP A 111 -22.41 0.19 10.86
CA ASP A 111 -23.12 -0.85 10.12
C ASP A 111 -24.34 -1.32 10.89
N LYS A 112 -25.53 -0.83 10.50
CA LYS A 112 -26.81 -1.13 11.17
C LYS A 112 -27.19 -2.60 11.19
N ARG A 113 -26.54 -3.44 10.36
CA ARG A 113 -26.77 -4.90 10.33
C ARG A 113 -26.12 -5.62 11.51
N LEU A 114 -25.23 -4.95 12.23
CA LEU A 114 -24.61 -5.47 13.43
C LEU A 114 -25.41 -5.00 14.63
N TYR A 115 -26.15 -5.93 15.26
CA TYR A 115 -26.99 -5.63 16.42
C TYR A 115 -26.14 -5.34 17.68
N GLU A 116 -25.12 -6.16 17.92
CA GLU A 116 -24.23 -6.03 19.07
C GLU A 116 -22.81 -5.71 18.59
N VAL A 117 -22.28 -4.58 19.07
CA VAL A 117 -20.91 -4.16 18.77
C VAL A 117 -20.00 -4.69 19.88
N PRO A 118 -18.96 -5.50 19.55
CA PRO A 118 -18.03 -5.96 20.56
C PRO A 118 -17.19 -4.79 21.09
N LYS A 119 -16.66 -4.95 22.31
CA LYS A 119 -15.75 -3.96 22.92
C LYS A 119 -14.44 -3.89 22.11
N LEU A 120 -14.24 -2.78 21.40
CA LEU A 120 -13.12 -2.59 20.47
C LEU A 120 -12.34 -1.33 20.80
N SER A 121 -11.02 -1.44 20.83
CA SER A 121 -10.11 -0.27 20.80
C SER A 121 -9.69 -0.02 19.36
N VAL A 122 -10.20 1.05 18.74
CA VAL A 122 -10.02 1.34 17.32
C VAL A 122 -9.27 2.65 17.14
N CYS A 123 -8.18 2.65 16.37
CA CYS A 123 -7.50 3.85 15.90
C CYS A 123 -7.83 4.11 14.42
N ALA A 124 -8.32 5.30 14.10
CA ALA A 124 -8.64 5.68 12.73
C ALA A 124 -8.35 7.15 12.41
N LEU A 125 -8.36 7.50 11.12
CA LEU A 125 -8.24 8.91 10.69
C LEU A 125 -9.53 9.68 10.93
N ARG A 126 -10.67 9.01 10.75
CA ARG A 126 -12.00 9.59 10.94
C ARG A 126 -12.96 8.50 11.40
N PHE A 127 -13.84 8.86 12.31
CA PHE A 127 -15.01 8.07 12.67
C PHE A 127 -16.26 8.81 12.19
N THR A 128 -17.27 8.08 11.70
CA THR A 128 -18.62 8.66 11.63
C THR A 128 -19.16 8.83 13.05
N GLU A 129 -20.02 9.82 13.26
CA GLU A 129 -20.59 10.10 14.58
C GLU A 129 -21.35 8.88 15.13
N THR A 130 -22.14 8.24 14.27
CA THR A 130 -22.84 6.99 14.59
C THR A 130 -21.88 5.87 15.00
N ALA A 131 -20.76 5.69 14.27
CA ALA A 131 -19.79 4.64 14.60
C ALA A 131 -19.10 4.93 15.93
N ARG A 132 -18.78 6.20 16.20
CA ARG A 132 -18.19 6.63 17.47
C ARG A 132 -19.15 6.35 18.63
N ALA A 133 -20.43 6.72 18.48
CA ALA A 133 -21.45 6.46 19.50
C ALA A 133 -21.63 4.95 19.76
N SER A 134 -21.69 4.13 18.71
CA SER A 134 -21.81 2.68 18.84
C SER A 134 -20.61 2.04 19.55
N ILE A 135 -19.38 2.46 19.23
CA ILE A 135 -18.16 1.95 19.90
C ILE A 135 -18.13 2.37 21.37
N LEU A 136 -18.43 3.64 21.67
CA LEU A 136 -18.43 4.15 23.05
C LEU A 136 -19.54 3.48 23.89
N LYS A 137 -20.72 3.27 23.30
CA LYS A 137 -21.84 2.55 23.96
C LYS A 137 -21.46 1.11 24.32
N ALA A 138 -20.67 0.45 23.47
CA ALA A 138 -20.13 -0.88 23.75
C ALA A 138 -18.97 -0.89 24.78
N GLY A 139 -18.61 0.27 25.36
CA GLY A 139 -17.48 0.42 26.27
C GLY A 139 -16.11 0.31 25.57
N GLY A 140 -16.08 0.45 24.25
CA GLY A 140 -14.85 0.51 23.46
C GLY A 140 -14.21 1.89 23.44
N GLU A 141 -13.11 2.03 22.71
CA GLU A 141 -12.33 3.25 22.67
C GLU A 141 -12.03 3.70 21.24
N CYS A 142 -12.25 4.99 20.97
CA CYS A 142 -11.89 5.64 19.70
C CYS A 142 -10.59 6.44 19.84
N LEU A 143 -9.53 5.97 19.19
CA LEU A 143 -8.19 6.55 19.21
C LEU A 143 -7.86 7.31 17.93
N THR A 144 -7.03 8.34 18.10
CA THR A 144 -6.37 9.07 17.02
C THR A 144 -4.93 8.58 16.83
N PHE A 145 -4.31 8.90 15.70
CA PHE A 145 -2.98 8.41 15.35
C PHE A 145 -1.84 9.02 16.19
N ASP A 146 -2.06 10.21 16.74
CA ASP A 146 -1.20 10.86 17.74
C ASP A 146 -1.25 10.13 19.09
N LYS A 147 -2.46 9.85 19.62
CA LYS A 147 -2.65 9.03 20.83
C LYS A 147 -2.07 7.62 20.68
N LEU A 148 -2.22 7.02 19.50
CA LEU A 148 -1.62 5.72 19.21
C LEU A 148 -0.09 5.77 19.27
N ALA A 149 0.52 6.83 18.75
CA ALA A 149 1.97 7.00 18.77
C ALA A 149 2.51 7.13 20.21
N MET A 150 1.77 7.79 21.11
CA MET A 150 2.13 7.86 22.53
C MET A 150 2.02 6.50 23.23
N ARG A 151 0.94 5.73 22.97
CA ARG A 151 0.74 4.42 23.61
C ARG A 151 1.66 3.33 23.08
N SER A 152 1.93 3.33 21.78
CA SER A 152 2.62 2.23 21.11
C SER A 152 3.48 2.75 19.97
N PRO A 153 4.62 3.42 20.28
CA PRO A 153 5.49 4.02 19.26
C PRO A 153 6.12 2.98 18.32
N LEU A 154 6.23 1.72 18.75
CA LEU A 154 6.71 0.59 17.95
C LEU A 154 5.59 -0.19 17.23
N GLY A 155 4.32 0.10 17.53
CA GLY A 155 3.16 -0.65 17.01
C GLY A 155 2.92 -2.03 17.64
N LYS A 156 3.51 -2.32 18.81
CA LYS A 156 3.25 -3.56 19.56
C LYS A 156 1.77 -3.64 19.95
N GLY A 157 1.17 -4.84 19.87
CA GLY A 157 -0.26 -5.03 20.22
C GLY A 157 -1.26 -4.40 19.25
N THR A 158 -0.84 -4.04 18.03
CA THR A 158 -1.73 -3.44 17.02
C THR A 158 -2.03 -4.41 15.88
N VAL A 159 -3.23 -4.30 15.31
CA VAL A 159 -3.64 -5.03 14.10
C VAL A 159 -3.95 -4.01 13.01
N LEU A 160 -3.10 -3.98 11.99
CA LEU A 160 -3.22 -3.02 10.90
C LEU A 160 -4.21 -3.52 9.84
N LEU A 161 -5.39 -2.92 9.79
CA LEU A 161 -6.47 -3.29 8.88
C LEU A 161 -6.58 -2.35 7.68
N ARG A 162 -7.25 -2.81 6.61
CA ARG A 162 -7.53 -2.01 5.42
C ARG A 162 -8.92 -2.36 4.89
N GLY A 163 -9.68 -1.33 4.52
CA GLY A 163 -10.98 -1.53 3.86
C GLY A 163 -10.85 -2.15 2.46
N PRO A 164 -11.95 -2.66 1.88
CA PRO A 164 -11.94 -3.29 0.56
C PRO A 164 -11.72 -2.26 -0.55
N VAL A 165 -10.52 -2.23 -1.13
CA VAL A 165 -10.13 -1.22 -2.15
C VAL A 165 -10.86 -1.42 -3.49
N LYS A 166 -11.06 -2.68 -3.88
CA LYS A 166 -11.62 -3.10 -5.17
C LYS A 166 -13.15 -3.17 -5.20
N ALA A 167 -13.84 -2.94 -4.07
CA ALA A 167 -15.31 -3.05 -3.98
C ALA A 167 -16.09 -1.87 -4.57
N ARG A 168 -15.41 -0.91 -5.22
CA ARG A 168 -16.07 0.25 -5.84
C ARG A 168 -16.64 -0.09 -7.21
N GLN A 169 -17.65 0.65 -7.64
CA GLN A 169 -18.24 0.50 -8.97
C GLN A 169 -17.23 0.65 -10.11
N ALA A 170 -16.33 1.64 -10.03
CA ALA A 170 -15.32 1.86 -11.07
C ALA A 170 -14.44 0.63 -11.35
N GLU A 171 -14.13 -0.19 -10.33
CA GLU A 171 -13.29 -1.38 -10.51
C GLU A 171 -14.04 -2.53 -11.19
N ARG A 172 -15.37 -2.47 -11.23
CA ARG A 172 -16.18 -3.45 -11.98
C ARG A 172 -16.01 -3.31 -13.50
N HIS A 173 -15.58 -2.14 -13.96
CA HIS A 173 -15.36 -1.84 -15.37
C HIS A 173 -13.91 -2.08 -15.82
N PHE A 174 -13.01 -2.38 -14.88
CA PHE A 174 -11.62 -2.70 -15.19
C PHE A 174 -11.42 -4.20 -15.35
N GLY A 175 -10.34 -4.58 -16.05
CA GLY A 175 -9.98 -5.96 -16.33
C GLY A 175 -10.15 -6.31 -17.81
N ARG A 176 -10.42 -7.58 -18.08
CA ARG A 176 -10.63 -8.09 -19.45
C ARG A 176 -11.84 -7.37 -20.07
N ALA A 177 -11.77 -7.03 -21.36
CA ALA A 177 -12.83 -6.30 -22.02
C ALA A 177 -14.19 -7.04 -21.94
N PRO A 178 -15.30 -6.29 -21.81
CA PRO A 178 -16.63 -6.90 -21.86
C PRO A 178 -16.85 -7.54 -23.23
N GLY A 179 -17.19 -8.83 -23.28
CA GLY A 179 -17.39 -9.57 -24.53
C GLY A 179 -16.26 -10.53 -24.91
N VAL A 180 -15.17 -10.55 -24.13
CA VAL A 180 -14.18 -11.64 -24.20
C VAL A 180 -14.67 -12.84 -23.40
N PRO A 181 -14.49 -14.10 -23.87
CA PRO A 181 -14.92 -15.30 -23.16
C PRO A 181 -14.48 -15.32 -21.69
N HIS A 182 -15.42 -15.62 -20.79
CA HIS A 182 -15.19 -15.65 -19.32
C HIS A 182 -14.80 -14.30 -18.70
N SER A 183 -15.17 -13.16 -19.30
CA SER A 183 -15.01 -11.85 -18.65
C SER A 183 -16.19 -11.51 -17.74
N THR A 184 -15.90 -11.03 -16.52
CA THR A 184 -16.90 -10.60 -15.53
C THR A 184 -17.05 -9.07 -15.47
N THR A 185 -16.42 -8.37 -16.41
CA THR A 185 -16.35 -6.91 -16.45
C THR A 185 -17.70 -6.32 -16.84
N ALA A 186 -18.17 -5.35 -16.07
CA ALA A 186 -19.41 -4.66 -16.35
C ALA A 186 -19.24 -3.72 -17.57
N PRO A 187 -20.12 -3.77 -18.58
CA PRO A 187 -20.08 -2.81 -19.68
C PRO A 187 -20.52 -1.41 -19.22
N HIS A 188 -20.07 -0.38 -19.93
CA HIS A 188 -20.50 1.00 -19.72
C HIS A 188 -21.80 1.28 -20.47
N VAL A 189 -22.93 0.99 -19.82
CA VAL A 189 -24.27 1.22 -20.39
C VAL A 189 -24.96 2.42 -19.76
N ARG A 190 -25.72 3.18 -20.55
CA ARG A 190 -26.48 4.35 -20.08
C ARG A 190 -27.58 3.98 -19.07
N ALA A 191 -28.29 2.88 -19.33
CA ALA A 191 -29.36 2.38 -18.47
C ALA A 191 -29.36 0.85 -18.45
N LYS A 192 -29.95 0.27 -17.40
CA LYS A 192 -30.13 -1.17 -17.27
C LYS A 192 -31.51 -1.55 -17.78
N GLY A 193 -31.60 -2.42 -18.79
CA GLY A 193 -32.89 -2.87 -19.32
C GLY A 193 -32.76 -3.90 -20.43
N ARG A 194 -33.89 -4.39 -20.95
CA ARG A 194 -33.92 -5.36 -22.07
C ARG A 194 -33.31 -4.77 -23.36
N LYS A 195 -33.53 -3.48 -23.60
CA LYS A 195 -33.10 -2.76 -24.80
C LYS A 195 -31.61 -2.32 -24.78
N PHE A 196 -30.91 -2.48 -23.66
CA PHE A 196 -29.53 -2.00 -23.50
C PHE A 196 -28.55 -3.18 -23.41
N GLU A 197 -27.77 -3.42 -24.47
CA GLU A 197 -26.67 -4.40 -24.55
C GLU A 197 -26.99 -5.82 -24.01
N LYS A 198 -28.20 -6.33 -24.28
CA LYS A 198 -28.63 -7.71 -23.96
C LYS A 198 -28.96 -8.58 -25.18
N ALA A 199 -28.69 -8.09 -26.39
CA ALA A 199 -29.04 -8.77 -27.64
C ALA A 199 -27.92 -9.70 -28.13
N ARG A 200 -27.28 -9.40 -29.26
CA ARG A 200 -26.18 -10.19 -29.83
C ARG A 200 -24.98 -10.21 -28.88
N GLY A 201 -24.30 -11.35 -28.76
CA GLY A 201 -23.08 -11.52 -27.95
C GLY A 201 -23.32 -11.82 -26.46
N LYS A 202 -24.58 -11.77 -25.96
CA LYS A 202 -24.92 -12.11 -24.56
C LYS A 202 -25.71 -13.41 -24.40
N ARG A 203 -26.24 -13.96 -25.50
CA ARG A 203 -27.08 -15.17 -25.49
C ARG A 203 -26.89 -15.95 -26.79
N SER A 204 -26.93 -17.27 -26.68
CA SER A 204 -26.76 -18.20 -27.82
C SER A 204 -27.81 -17.98 -28.91
N SER A 205 -29.05 -17.62 -28.52
CA SER A 205 -30.15 -17.41 -29.46
C SER A 205 -29.99 -16.20 -30.41
N ARG A 206 -28.95 -15.38 -30.25
CA ARG A 206 -28.68 -14.20 -31.09
C ARG A 206 -27.20 -14.18 -31.49
N GLY A 207 -26.81 -15.11 -32.37
CA GLY A 207 -25.47 -15.20 -32.96
C GLY A 207 -24.50 -16.01 -32.10
N TYR A 208 -24.04 -15.45 -30.98
CA TYR A 208 -23.08 -16.11 -30.08
C TYR A 208 -23.22 -15.60 -28.65
N LYS A 209 -22.65 -16.35 -27.70
CA LYS A 209 -22.56 -15.99 -26.29
C LYS A 209 -21.09 -15.86 -25.90
N ALA A 210 -20.67 -14.64 -25.57
CA ALA A 210 -19.38 -14.37 -24.95
C ALA A 210 -19.38 -14.72 -23.45
#